data_AF-A0A3M1UTV8-F1
#
_entry.id   AF-A0A3M1UTV8-F1
#
_cell.length_a   1.000
_cell.length_b   1.000
_cell.length_c   1.000
_cell.angle_alpha   90.00
_cell.angle_beta   90.00
_cell.angle_gamma   90.00
#
_symmetry.space_group_name_H-M   'P 1'
#
loop_
_entity.id
_entity.type
_entity.pdbx_description
1 polymer ?
#
loop_
_entity_poly.entity_id
_entity_poly.type
_entity_poly.pdbx_seq_one_letter_code
_entity_poly.pdbx_strand_id
1 'polypeptide(L)' 'NGRHSGLCGQAPSDYPEMAEYLVEIGIDSMSLNPDTVLATTKHVLEVEKRLKR' A
#
# COMPACT_ATOMS: atom_id res chain seq x y z
N ASN A 1 -1.65 -19.82 -0.48
CA ASN A 1 -2.69 -20.62 0.21
C ASN A 1 -4.01 -19.85 0.39
N GLY A 2 -4.23 -18.75 -0.35
CA GLY A 2 -5.46 -17.95 -0.26
C GLY A 2 -5.69 -17.28 1.10
N ARG A 3 -4.65 -17.16 1.94
CA ARG A 3 -4.75 -16.47 3.22
C ARG A 3 -4.54 -14.98 3.00
N HIS A 4 -5.42 -14.20 3.62
CA HIS A 4 -5.28 -12.76 3.69
C HIS A 4 -3.93 -12.37 4.34
N SER A 5 -3.21 -11.45 3.70
CA SER A 5 -1.94 -10.92 4.15
C SER A 5 -2.02 -9.39 4.26
N GLY A 6 -1.69 -8.89 5.44
CA GLY A 6 -1.56 -7.46 5.67
C GLY A 6 -0.30 -7.11 6.45
N LEU A 7 0.18 -5.87 6.28
CA LEU A 7 1.38 -5.37 6.91
C LEU A 7 1.07 -4.17 7.83
N CYS A 8 1.63 -4.20 9.04
CA CYS A 8 1.68 -3.04 9.92
C CYS A 8 3.13 -2.58 10.14
N GLY A 9 3.29 -1.30 10.45
CA GLY A 9 4.59 -0.67 10.67
C GLY A 9 4.64 0.72 10.03
N GLN A 10 5.70 1.46 10.32
CA GLN A 10 5.84 2.84 9.87
C GLN A 10 6.29 2.95 8.40
N ALA A 11 6.98 1.92 7.90
CA ALA A 11 7.58 1.93 6.57
C ALA A 11 6.63 2.35 5.42
N PRO A 12 5.41 1.81 5.26
CA PRO A 12 4.50 2.25 4.19
C PRO A 12 3.94 3.67 4.38
N SER A 13 4.06 4.26 5.57
CA SER A 13 3.71 5.67 5.83
C SER A 13 4.84 6.62 5.47
N ASP A 14 6.08 6.24 5.80
CA ASP A 14 7.27 7.07 5.60
C ASP A 14 7.83 6.96 4.16
N TYR A 15 7.65 5.80 3.52
CA TYR A 15 8.26 5.44 2.24
C TYR A 15 7.17 5.04 1.24
N PRO A 16 6.71 5.94 0.35
CA PRO A 16 5.72 5.63 -0.69
C PRO A 16 6.13 4.46 -1.60
N GLU A 17 7.43 4.26 -1.84
CA GLU A 17 7.98 3.13 -2.58
C GLU A 17 7.72 1.79 -1.88
N MET A 18 7.64 1.77 -0.54
CA MET A 18 7.27 0.57 0.20
C MET A 18 5.79 0.28 0.03
N ALA A 19 4.91 1.30 0.09
CA ALA A 19 3.48 1.11 -0.18
C ALA A 19 3.25 0.60 -1.61
N GLU A 20 3.93 1.17 -2.60
CA GLU A 20 3.91 0.73 -3.99
C GLU A 20 4.36 -0.72 -4.16
N TYR A 21 5.51 -1.08 -3.57
CA TYR A 21 6.00 -2.45 -3.63
C TYR A 21 4.98 -3.45 -3.03
N LEU A 22 4.34 -3.10 -1.91
CA LEU A 22 3.33 -3.95 -1.29
C LEU A 22 2.09 -4.13 -2.19
N VAL A 23 1.67 -3.09 -2.91
CA VAL A 23 0.59 -3.17 -3.91
C VAL A 23 1.00 -4.04 -5.10
N GLU A 24 2.23 -3.89 -5.60
CA GLU A 24 2.76 -4.66 -6.73
C GLU A 24 2.78 -6.17 -6.44
N ILE A 25 3.20 -6.56 -5.23
CA ILE A 25 3.18 -7.97 -4.79
C ILE A 25 1.79 -8.47 -4.41
N GLY A 26 0.76 -7.60 -4.42
CA GLY A 26 -0.63 -7.96 -4.20
C GLY A 26 -1.00 -8.17 -2.74
N ILE A 27 -0.56 -7.27 -1.84
CA ILE A 27 -1.01 -7.27 -0.45
C ILE A 27 -2.52 -7.01 -0.36
N ASP A 28 -3.19 -7.59 0.64
CA ASP A 28 -4.63 -7.36 0.84
C ASP A 28 -4.90 -6.10 1.66
N SER A 29 -4.02 -5.77 2.62
CA SER A 29 -4.14 -4.55 3.43
C SER A 29 -2.80 -4.05 3.98
N MET A 30 -2.74 -2.75 4.27
CA MET A 30 -1.62 -2.13 4.97
C MET A 30 -2.12 -1.10 5.99
N SER A 31 -1.43 -0.99 7.12
CA SER A 31 -1.71 0.03 8.13
C SER A 31 -0.83 1.26 7.88
N LEU A 32 -1.44 2.44 8.00
CA LEU A 32 -0.79 3.72 7.74
C LEU A 32 -1.04 4.69 8.91
N ASN A 33 -0.13 5.64 9.07
CA ASN A 33 -0.33 6.75 10.00
C ASN A 33 -1.46 7.66 9.50
N PRO A 34 -2.36 8.15 10.38
CA PRO A 34 -3.56 8.91 9.99
C PRO A 34 -3.30 10.12 9.07
N ASP A 35 -2.18 10.80 9.28
CA ASP A 35 -1.71 11.94 8.50
C ASP A 35 -1.25 11.55 7.08
N THR A 36 -0.75 10.33 6.90
CA THR A 36 -0.27 9.81 5.60
C THR A 36 -1.34 9.10 4.78
N VAL A 37 -2.43 8.63 5.41
CA VAL A 37 -3.49 7.82 4.76
C VAL A 37 -3.94 8.41 3.42
N LEU A 38 -4.24 9.71 3.37
CA LEU A 38 -4.76 10.34 2.14
C LEU A 38 -3.70 10.42 1.03
N ALA A 39 -2.45 10.72 1.38
CA ALA A 39 -1.35 10.83 0.42
C ALA A 39 -1.00 9.45 -0.15
N THR A 40 -0.82 8.46 0.73
CA THR A 40 -0.52 7.08 0.34
C THR A 40 -1.67 6.46 -0.45
N THR A 41 -2.94 6.70 -0.08
CA THR A 41 -4.08 6.20 -0.85
C THR A 41 -4.08 6.74 -2.28
N LYS A 42 -3.77 8.03 -2.49
CA LYS A 42 -3.65 8.59 -3.85
C LYS A 42 -2.54 7.91 -4.63
N HIS A 43 -1.39 7.66 -4.00
CA HIS A 43 -0.27 6.95 -4.63
C HIS A 43 -0.67 5.53 -5.04
N VAL A 44 -1.30 4.78 -4.12
CA VAL A 44 -1.81 3.42 -4.37
C VAL A 44 -2.76 3.40 -5.57
N LEU A 45 -3.71 4.34 -5.66
CA LEU A 45 -4.64 4.41 -6.79
C LEU A 45 -3.93 4.61 -8.14
N GLU A 46 -2.86 5.41 -8.19
CA GLU A 46 -2.08 5.58 -9.43
C GLU A 46 -1.28 4.33 -9.78
N VAL A 47 -0.74 3.62 -8.78
CA VAL A 47 -0.07 2.32 -8.95
C VAL A 47 -1.08 1.27 -9.46
N GLU A 48 -2.26 1.17 -8.87
CA GLU A 48 -3.32 0.24 -9.29
C GLU A 48 -3.75 0.49 -10.74
N LYS A 49 -3.97 1.76 -11.13
CA LYS A 49 -4.23 2.14 -12.53
C LYS A 49 -3.12 1.67 -13.47
N ARG A 50 -1.85 1.84 -13.09
CA ARG A 50 -0.69 1.40 -13.88
C ARG A 50 -0.67 -0.12 -14.02
N LEU A 51 -1.02 -0.85 -12.96
CA LEU A 51 -1.11 -2.31 -12.93
C LEU A 51 -2.38 -2.87 -13.58
N LYS A 52 -3.32 -2.00 -13.96
CA LYS A 52 -4.66 -2.35 -14.47
C LYS A 52 -5.45 -3.23 -13.50
N ARG A 53 -5.38 -2.89 -12.22
CA ARG A 53 -6.20 -3.46 -11.14
C ARG A 53 -7.32 -2.51 -10.75
#